data_AF-A0A085ZAE8-F1
#
_entry.id   AF-A0A085ZAE8-F1
#
_cell.length_a   1.000
_cell.length_b   1.000
_cell.length_c   1.000
_cell.angle_alpha   90.00
_cell.angle_beta   90.00
_cell.angle_gamma   90.00
#
_symmetry.space_group_name_H-M   'P 1'
#
loop_
_entity.id
_entity.type
_entity.pdbx_description
1 polymer ?
#
loop_
_entity_poly.entity_id
_entity_poly.type
_entity_poly.pdbx_seq_one_letter_code
_entity_poly.pdbx_strand_id
1 'polypeptide(L)'
;MKLKCTTSGLIYLKQTIIVSIKRPNSLEGAKVLGKPVLINACNVIFLSHNTGGQVTFFMQNGFEISVNTFFSEAEQILNSAIQGREDEIN
;
A
#
# COMPACT_ATOMS: atom_id res chain seq x y z
N MET A 1 -9.39 -11.18 2.00
CA MET A 1 -8.42 -10.50 1.11
C MET A 1 -8.25 -9.04 1.48
N LYS A 2 -7.14 -8.73 2.14
CA LYS A 2 -6.67 -7.39 2.51
C LYS A 2 -5.79 -6.78 1.42
N LEU A 3 -4.88 -7.57 0.86
CA LEU A 3 -3.93 -7.19 -0.17
C LEU A 3 -3.96 -8.22 -1.31
N LYS A 4 -3.76 -7.76 -2.55
CA LYS A 4 -3.55 -8.64 -3.71
C LYS A 4 -2.71 -7.95 -4.75
N CYS A 5 -1.80 -8.68 -5.38
CA CYS A 5 -1.08 -8.19 -6.55
C CYS A 5 -1.42 -8.98 -7.81
N THR A 6 -1.23 -8.32 -8.95
CA THR A 6 -1.38 -8.91 -10.28
C THR A 6 -0.03 -9.07 -10.96
N THR A 7 0.01 -9.89 -12.01
CA THR A 7 1.20 -10.05 -12.87
C THR A 7 1.67 -8.75 -13.54
N SER A 8 0.78 -7.74 -13.63
CA SER A 8 1.10 -6.42 -14.18
C SER A 8 1.73 -5.46 -13.16
N GLY A 9 2.06 -5.92 -11.95
CA GLY A 9 2.67 -5.10 -10.90
C GLY A 9 1.70 -4.13 -10.22
N LEU A 10 0.38 -4.35 -10.34
CA LEU A 10 -0.61 -3.57 -9.58
C LEU A 10 -0.88 -4.26 -8.25
N ILE A 11 -0.97 -3.48 -7.18
CA ILE A 11 -1.35 -3.93 -5.84
C ILE A 11 -2.69 -3.29 -5.47
N TYR A 12 -3.67 -4.13 -5.19
CA TYR A 12 -4.96 -3.75 -4.63
C TYR A 12 -4.88 -3.72 -3.11
N LEU A 13 -5.31 -2.61 -2.53
CA LEU A 13 -5.47 -2.40 -1.10
C LEU A 13 -6.96 -2.32 -0.76
N LYS A 14 -7.44 -3.25 0.08
CA LYS A 14 -8.83 -3.22 0.54
C LYS A 14 -9.06 -1.97 1.39
N GLN A 15 -10.19 -1.29 1.16
CA GLN A 15 -10.56 -0.07 1.90
C GLN A 15 -10.46 -0.20 3.42
N THR A 16 -10.88 -1.34 3.99
CA THR A 16 -10.94 -1.55 5.44
C THR A 16 -9.58 -1.60 6.13
N ILE A 17 -8.50 -1.82 5.37
CA ILE A 17 -7.14 -1.77 5.93
C ILE A 17 -6.48 -0.42 5.76
N ILE A 18 -7.03 0.50 4.96
CA ILE A 18 -6.42 1.81 4.71
C ILE A 18 -6.69 2.70 5.92
N VAL A 19 -5.62 3.08 6.60
CA VAL A 19 -5.64 4.01 7.74
C VAL A 19 -5.67 5.45 7.24
N SER A 20 -4.80 5.77 6.29
CA SER A 20 -4.72 7.12 5.72
C SER A 20 -4.06 7.13 4.35
N ILE A 21 -4.39 8.17 3.57
CA ILE A 21 -3.67 8.50 2.34
C ILE A 21 -3.27 9.95 2.46
N LYS A 22 -1.98 10.24 2.45
CA LYS A 22 -1.45 11.60 2.50
C LYS A 22 -0.99 12.00 1.10
N ARG A 23 -1.43 13.18 0.67
CA ARG A 23 -0.99 13.77 -0.59
C ARG A 23 0.31 14.55 -0.37
N PRO A 24 1.23 14.55 -1.36
CA PRO A 24 2.40 15.41 -1.31
C PRO A 24 1.98 16.86 -1.13
N ASN A 25 2.70 17.60 -0.28
CA ASN A 25 2.48 19.02 -0.02
C ASN A 25 1.06 19.39 0.48
N SER A 26 0.29 18.42 0.98
CA SER A 26 -1.03 18.66 1.57
C SER A 26 -0.92 18.72 3.09
N LEU A 27 -1.42 19.81 3.68
CA LEU A 27 -1.55 19.96 5.14
C LEU A 27 -2.68 19.08 5.69
N GLU A 28 -3.72 18.85 4.89
CA GLU A 28 -4.78 17.90 5.21
C GLU A 28 -4.45 16.53 4.64
N GLY A 29 -4.61 15.46 5.44
CA GLY A 29 -4.65 14.10 4.91
C GLY A 29 -5.78 13.97 3.89
N ALA A 30 -5.60 13.21 2.81
CA ALA A 30 -6.73 12.92 1.94
C ALA A 30 -7.75 12.13 2.76
N LYS A 31 -8.99 12.63 2.88
CA LYS A 31 -10.11 11.84 3.40
C LYS A 31 -10.07 10.50 2.69
N VAL A 32 -9.90 9.41 3.45
CA VAL A 32 -9.97 8.05 2.91
C VAL A 32 -11.36 7.93 2.31
N LEU A 33 -11.45 7.89 0.97
CA LEU A 33 -12.69 8.05 0.21
C LEU A 33 -13.67 6.87 0.37
N GLY A 34 -13.52 6.03 1.40
CA GLY A 34 -14.33 4.84 1.61
C GLY A 34 -14.23 3.86 0.44
N LYS A 35 -13.14 3.92 -0.34
CA LYS A 35 -12.92 3.10 -1.53
C LYS A 35 -11.57 2.38 -1.45
N PRO A 36 -11.45 1.19 -2.06
CA PRO A 36 -10.18 0.53 -2.21
C PRO A 36 -9.25 1.35 -3.11
N VAL A 37 -7.95 1.08 -3.00
CA VAL A 37 -6.90 1.78 -3.74
C VAL A 37 -6.09 0.78 -4.55
N LEU A 38 -5.76 1.17 -5.78
CA LEU A 38 -4.78 0.48 -6.60
C LEU A 38 -3.49 1.30 -6.60
N ILE A 39 -2.37 0.64 -6.31
CA ILE A 39 -1.03 1.23 -6.42
C ILE A 39 -0.20 0.45 -7.42
N ASN A 40 0.72 1.14 -8.10
CA ASN A 40 1.71 0.48 -8.95
C ASN A 40 2.96 0.19 -8.10
N ALA A 41 3.35 -1.09 -8.02
CA ALA A 41 4.51 -1.54 -7.25
C ALA A 41 5.81 -0.87 -7.70
N CYS A 42 5.98 -0.59 -9.00
CA CYS A 42 7.16 0.10 -9.53
C CYS A 42 7.28 1.55 -9.05
N ASN A 43 6.18 2.14 -8.56
CA ASN A 43 6.18 3.49 -8.03
C ASN A 43 6.36 3.50 -6.51
N VAL A 44 6.50 2.35 -5.84
CA VAL A 44 6.80 2.28 -4.40
C VAL A 44 8.31 2.45 -4.25
N ILE A 45 8.74 3.49 -3.52
CA ILE A 45 10.17 3.70 -3.21
C ILE A 45 10.58 2.78 -2.05
N PHE A 46 9.81 2.78 -0.97
CA PHE A 46 10.07 1.94 0.20
C PHE A 46 8.81 1.75 1.05
N LEU A 47 8.87 0.75 1.92
CA LEU A 47 7.91 0.51 2.99
C LEU A 47 8.52 0.95 4.31
N SER A 48 7.70 1.52 5.20
CA SER A 48 8.06 1.66 6.61
C SER A 48 6.94 1.13 7.50
N HIS A 49 7.23 0.89 8.77
CA HIS A 49 6.21 0.61 9.78
C HIS A 49 6.41 1.49 11.00
N ASN A 50 5.32 1.82 11.69
CA ASN A 50 5.39 2.53 12.97
C ASN A 50 5.42 1.55 14.15
N THR A 51 5.58 2.08 15.36
CA THR A 51 5.58 1.29 16.61
C THR A 51 4.24 0.59 16.88
N GLY A 52 3.16 1.05 16.26
CA GLY A 52 1.84 0.40 16.30
C GLY A 52 1.67 -0.71 15.26
N GLY A 53 2.71 -1.02 14.48
CA GLY A 53 2.68 -2.07 13.46
C GLY A 53 1.98 -1.68 12.15
N GLN A 54 1.56 -0.42 11.98
CA GLN A 54 0.96 0.05 10.72
C GLN A 54 2.04 0.25 9.68
N VAL A 55 1.81 -0.24 8.46
CA VAL A 55 2.74 -0.16 7.34
C VAL A 55 2.38 1.03 6.46
N THR A 56 3.37 1.76 5.96
CA THR A 56 3.17 2.87 5.04
C THR A 56 3.93 2.65 3.74
N PHE A 57 3.22 2.71 2.61
CA PHE A 57 3.80 2.73 1.27
C PHE A 57 4.20 4.16 0.92
N PHE A 58 5.50 4.40 0.67
CA PHE A 58 6.01 5.68 0.19
C PHE A 58 6.14 5.63 -1.32
N MET A 59 5.32 6.43 -2.00
CA MET A 59 5.24 6.45 -3.46
C MET A 59 6.19 7.48 -4.06
N GLN A 60 6.68 7.23 -5.28
CA GLN A 60 7.60 8.11 -6.00
C GLN A 60 7.02 9.50 -6.28
N ASN A 61 5.70 9.59 -6.41
CA ASN A 61 4.99 10.85 -6.59
C ASN A 61 4.70 11.58 -5.25
N GLY A 62 5.29 11.13 -4.14
CA GLY A 62 5.16 11.75 -2.82
C GLY A 62 3.85 11.44 -2.07
N PHE A 63 3.05 10.50 -2.57
CA PHE A 63 1.93 9.95 -1.78
C PHE A 63 2.45 9.02 -0.69
N GLU A 64 1.79 9.05 0.47
CA GLU A 64 2.03 8.09 1.56
C GLU A 64 0.71 7.37 1.83
N ILE A 65 0.71 6.04 1.78
CA ILE A 65 -0.51 5.24 1.99
C ILE A 65 -0.27 4.34 3.19
N SER A 66 -0.90 4.69 4.31
CA SER A 66 -0.78 3.94 5.56
C SER A 66 -1.89 2.91 5.66
N VAL A 67 -1.52 1.67 6.00
CA VAL A 67 -2.40 0.52 6.09
C VAL A 67 -2.19 -0.27 7.39
N ASN A 68 -3.23 -0.94 7.84
CA ASN A 68 -3.24 -1.83 8.98
C ASN A 68 -3.00 -3.28 8.51
N THR A 69 -1.73 -3.68 8.43
CA THR A 69 -1.27 -5.02 8.02
C THR A 69 0.13 -5.25 8.61
N PHE A 70 0.63 -6.48 8.66
CA PHE A 70 2.00 -6.73 9.10
C PHE A 70 3.02 -6.33 8.03
N PHE A 71 4.19 -5.84 8.45
CA PHE A 71 5.26 -5.46 7.53
C PHE A 71 5.67 -6.61 6.60
N SER A 72 5.77 -7.84 7.13
CA SER A 72 6.10 -9.03 6.33
C SER A 72 5.07 -9.32 5.24
N GLU A 73 3.78 -9.12 5.53
CA GLU A 73 2.70 -9.31 4.53
C GLU A 73 2.79 -8.27 3.41
N ALA A 74 3.03 -7.01 3.77
CA ALA A 74 3.18 -5.93 2.80
C ALA A 74 4.44 -6.10 1.94
N GLU A 75 5.56 -6.50 2.56
CA GLU A 75 6.82 -6.78 1.87
C GLU A 75 6.68 -7.97 0.92
N GLN A 76 6.02 -9.06 1.35
CA GLN A 76 5.72 -10.20 0.50
C GLN A 76 4.93 -9.76 -0.75
N ILE A 77 3.83 -9.03 -0.56
CA ILE A 77 2.98 -8.58 -1.68
C ILE A 77 3.73 -7.64 -2.61
N LEU A 78 4.53 -6.72 -2.08
CA LEU A 78 5.34 -5.82 -2.90
C LEU A 78 6.36 -6.60 -3.74
N ASN A 79 7.07 -7.56 -3.14
CA ASN A 79 8.04 -8.39 -3.84
C ASN A 79 7.39 -9.27 -4.91
N SER A 80 6.24 -9.88 -4.61
CA SER A 80 5.45 -10.64 -5.58
C SER A 80 5.02 -9.77 -6.76
N ALA A 81 4.54 -8.54 -6.50
CA ALA A 81 4.15 -7.59 -7.53
C ALA A 81 5.32 -7.14 -8.42
N ILE A 82 6.47 -6.81 -7.84
CA ILE A 82 7.69 -6.40 -8.58
C ILE A 82 8.18 -7.54 -9.49
N GLN A 83 8.04 -8.78 -9.05
CA GLN A 83 8.42 -9.97 -9.82
C GLN A 83 7.37 -10.39 -10.86
N GLY A 84 6.25 -9.67 -10.97
CA GLY A 84 5.17 -9.99 -11.91
C GLY A 84 4.42 -11.28 -11.55
N ARG A 85 4.32 -11.61 -10.25
CA ARG A 85 3.57 -12.78 -9.75
C ARG A 85 2.22 -12.36 -9.15
N GLU A 86 1.23 -13.24 -9.26
CA GLU A 86 -0.02 -13.09 -8.50
C GLU A 86 0.16 -13.62 -7.09
N ASP A 87 -0.33 -12.88 -6.11
CA ASP A 87 -0.28 -13.23 -4.70
C ASP A 87 -1.39 -12.48 -3.94
N GLU A 88 -1.84 -13.01 -2.82
CA GLU A 88 -2.89 -12.40 -1.99
C GLU A 88 -2.75 -12.71 -0.50
N ILE A 89 -3.07 -11.71 0.32
CA ILE A 89 -3.10 -11.80 1.79
C ILE A 89 -4.54 -11.60 2.25
N ASN A 90 -5.00 -12.47 3.16
CA ASN A 90 -6.41 -12.53 3.55
C ASN A 90 -6.87 -11.58 4.66
#